data_AF-A0A3A1QPC4-F1
#
_entry.id   AF-A0A3A1QPC4-F1
#
_cell.length_a   1.000
_cell.length_b   1.000
_cell.length_c   1.000
_cell.angle_alpha   90.00
_cell.angle_beta   90.00
_cell.angle_gamma   90.00
#
_symmetry.space_group_name_H-M   'P 1'
#
loop_
_entity.id
_entity.type
_entity.pdbx_description
1 polymer ?
#
loop_
_entity_poly.entity_id
_entity_poly.type
_entity_poly.pdbx_seq_one_letter_code
_entity_poly.pdbx_strand_id
1 'polypeptide(L)'
;MTGNTTFFLIGAFLLLFLLPFFVLRDMKNGKKPADIFTSNIMLFVLFLVSVGEVLRSILSSEAMVHFNQTLFLFIIIFVVSPLLFILFYHLRSDMKKWRNPEEYKYYWVYKFRYIFITVLAIVFAGALYRFYLIYEIVFG
;
A
#
# COMPACT_ATOMS: atom_id res chain seq x y z
N MET A 1 29.59 -3.26 2.20
CA MET A 1 28.16 -3.37 1.79
C MET A 1 27.30 -4.13 2.79
N THR A 2 27.84 -4.72 3.87
CA THR A 2 27.10 -5.49 4.89
C THR A 2 26.32 -4.62 5.90
N GLY A 3 26.76 -3.39 6.17
CA GLY A 3 26.15 -2.51 7.18
C GLY A 3 24.69 -2.12 6.90
N ASN A 4 24.32 -1.92 5.63
CA ASN A 4 22.93 -1.58 5.27
C ASN A 4 21.99 -2.79 5.46
N THR A 5 22.44 -3.99 5.14
CA THR A 5 21.63 -5.20 5.28
C THR A 5 21.25 -5.47 6.73
N THR A 6 22.19 -5.31 7.67
CA THR A 6 21.92 -5.50 9.10
C THR A 6 20.89 -4.49 9.62
N PHE A 7 20.95 -3.24 9.15
CA PHE A 7 19.97 -2.21 9.48
C PHE A 7 18.56 -2.61 9.03
N PHE A 8 18.39 -3.05 7.77
CA PHE A 8 17.10 -3.51 7.25
C PHE A 8 16.62 -4.79 7.94
N LEU A 9 17.53 -5.70 8.33
CA LEU A 9 17.18 -6.91 9.07
C LEU A 9 16.59 -6.59 10.44
N ILE A 10 17.23 -5.68 11.19
CA ILE A 10 16.72 -5.21 12.49
C ILE A 10 15.38 -4.50 12.29
N GLY A 11 15.26 -3.66 11.27
CA GLY A 11 14.01 -2.98 10.92
C GLY A 11 12.87 -3.97 10.63
N ALA A 12 13.12 -4.98 9.80
CA ALA A 12 12.15 -6.03 9.49
C ALA A 12 11.74 -6.80 10.76
N PHE A 13 12.70 -7.14 11.63
CA PHE A 13 12.43 -7.82 12.89
C PHE A 13 11.57 -6.98 13.83
N LEU A 14 11.89 -5.70 14.02
CA LEU A 14 11.08 -4.80 14.86
C LEU A 14 9.65 -4.65 14.31
N LEU A 15 9.52 -4.45 13.00
CA LEU A 15 8.22 -4.27 12.35
C LEU A 15 7.36 -5.55 12.39
N LEU A 16 7.98 -6.73 12.41
CA LEU A 16 7.29 -8.01 12.57
C LEU A 16 6.48 -8.06 13.87
N PHE A 17 6.96 -7.43 14.95
CA PHE A 17 6.25 -7.36 16.24
C PHE A 17 5.38 -6.11 16.36
N LEU A 18 5.83 -4.96 15.84
CA LEU A 18 5.09 -3.70 15.95
C LEU A 18 3.78 -3.72 15.16
N LEU A 19 3.78 -4.26 13.95
CA LEU A 19 2.57 -4.36 13.11
C LEU A 19 1.42 -5.09 13.80
N PRO A 20 1.58 -6.36 14.24
CA PRO A 20 0.50 -7.07 14.92
C PRO A 20 0.14 -6.39 16.23
N PHE A 21 1.10 -5.82 16.97
CA PHE A 21 0.81 -5.07 18.19
C PHE A 21 -0.12 -3.87 17.94
N PHE A 22 0.18 -3.03 16.94
CA PHE A 22 -0.64 -1.86 16.62
C PHE A 22 -2.01 -2.25 16.08
N VAL A 23 -2.08 -3.28 15.24
CA VAL A 23 -3.36 -3.81 14.73
C VAL A 23 -4.23 -4.32 15.89
N LEU A 24 -3.67 -5.15 16.78
CA LEU A 24 -4.40 -5.68 17.94
C LEU A 24 -4.83 -4.58 18.91
N ARG A 25 -3.96 -3.60 19.17
CA ARG A 25 -4.28 -2.44 20.01
C ARG A 25 -5.45 -1.64 19.43
N ASP A 26 -5.40 -1.36 18.14
CA ASP A 26 -6.42 -0.54 17.48
C ASP A 26 -7.77 -1.29 17.35
N MET A 27 -7.74 -2.62 17.18
CA MET A 27 -8.93 -3.48 17.30
C MET A 27 -9.52 -3.45 18.71
N LYS A 28 -8.69 -3.55 19.75
CA LYS A 28 -9.15 -3.45 21.16
C LYS A 28 -9.77 -2.10 21.48
N ASN A 29 -9.31 -1.04 20.82
CA ASN A 29 -9.87 0.31 20.93
C ASN A 29 -11.14 0.53 20.10
N GLY A 30 -11.65 -0.51 19.43
CA GLY A 30 -12.89 -0.43 18.64
C GLY A 30 -12.77 0.39 17.35
N LYS A 31 -11.56 0.64 16.84
CA LYS A 31 -11.39 1.37 15.57
C LYS A 31 -11.99 0.57 14.41
N LYS A 32 -12.50 1.28 13.40
CA LYS A 32 -13.03 0.65 12.19
C LYS A 32 -11.90 -0.02 11.40
N PRO A 33 -12.15 -1.13 10.68
CA PRO A 33 -11.14 -1.81 9.88
C PRO A 33 -10.42 -0.90 8.87
N ALA A 34 -11.14 0.04 8.25
CA ALA A 34 -10.55 1.01 7.32
C ALA A 34 -9.56 1.96 8.02
N ASP A 35 -9.84 2.38 9.25
CA ASP A 35 -8.96 3.26 10.03
C ASP A 35 -7.73 2.50 10.54
N ILE A 36 -7.91 1.23 10.93
CA ILE A 36 -6.80 0.34 11.31
C ILE A 36 -5.86 0.13 10.12
N PHE A 37 -6.42 -0.19 8.96
CA PHE A 37 -5.64 -0.43 7.75
C PHE A 37 -4.87 0.82 7.32
N THR A 38 -5.55 1.97 7.22
CA THR A 38 -4.90 3.25 6.83
C THR A 38 -3.85 3.72 7.82
N SER A 39 -4.04 3.50 9.13
CA SER A 39 -3.07 3.88 10.16
C SER A 39 -1.80 3.02 10.13
N ASN A 40 -1.89 1.78 9.65
CA ASN A 40 -0.78 0.82 9.68
C ASN A 40 -0.13 0.60 8.30
N ILE A 41 -0.71 1.12 7.21
CA ILE A 41 -0.25 0.84 5.85
C ILE A 41 1.19 1.28 5.59
N MET A 42 1.62 2.41 6.17
CA MET A 42 3.00 2.87 6.04
C MET A 42 3.98 1.93 6.72
N LEU A 43 3.67 1.45 7.94
CA LEU A 43 4.49 0.47 8.65
C LEU A 43 4.57 -0.84 7.86
N PHE A 44 3.47 -1.23 7.22
CA PHE A 44 3.42 -2.41 6.37
C PHE A 44 4.32 -2.26 5.13
N VAL A 45 4.28 -1.11 4.45
CA VAL A 45 5.17 -0.83 3.32
C VAL A 45 6.63 -0.83 3.74
N LEU A 46 6.98 -0.19 4.87
CA LEU A 46 8.34 -0.20 5.41
C LEU A 46 8.83 -1.62 5.74
N PHE A 47 7.94 -2.48 6.23
CA PHE A 47 8.24 -3.88 6.49
C PHE A 47 8.59 -4.61 5.20
N LEU A 48 7.77 -4.47 4.15
CA LEU A 48 8.02 -5.09 2.85
C LEU A 48 9.34 -4.61 2.22
N VAL A 49 9.63 -3.31 2.28
CA VAL A 49 10.90 -2.76 1.78
C VAL A 49 12.08 -3.33 2.54
N SER A 50 11.99 -3.40 3.87
CA SER A 50 13.06 -3.94 4.71
C SER A 50 13.33 -5.42 4.41
N VAL A 51 12.27 -6.21 4.25
CA VAL A 51 12.38 -7.62 3.84
C VAL A 51 12.99 -7.75 2.44
N GLY A 52 12.56 -6.91 1.49
CA GLY A 52 13.10 -6.91 0.13
C GLY A 52 14.61 -6.62 0.07
N GLU A 53 15.09 -5.64 0.84
CA GLU A 53 16.52 -5.32 0.91
C GLU A 53 17.33 -6.44 1.57
N VAL A 54 16.78 -7.11 2.59
CA VAL A 54 17.42 -8.30 3.18
C VAL A 54 17.49 -9.44 2.17
N LEU A 55 16.39 -9.75 1.49
CA LEU A 55 16.34 -10.82 0.49
C LEU A 55 17.27 -10.56 -0.68
N ARG A 56 17.40 -9.31 -1.13
CA ARG A 56 18.34 -8.91 -2.18
C ARG A 56 19.80 -9.24 -1.86
N SER A 57 20.17 -9.27 -0.58
CA SER A 57 21.53 -9.62 -0.16
C SER A 57 21.80 -11.13 -0.12
N ILE A 58 20.75 -11.96 -0.20
CA ILE A 58 20.81 -13.42 -0.04
C ILE A 58 20.48 -14.13 -1.36
N LEU A 59 19.52 -13.61 -2.13
CA LEU A 59 19.01 -14.22 -3.35
C LEU A 59 19.82 -13.82 -4.59
N SER A 60 19.83 -14.70 -5.58
CA SER A 60 20.37 -14.39 -6.92
C SER A 60 19.49 -13.36 -7.63
N SER A 61 20.06 -12.67 -8.63
CA SER A 61 19.35 -11.67 -9.42
C SER A 61 18.06 -12.21 -10.08
N GLU A 62 18.09 -13.44 -10.60
CA GLU A 62 16.93 -14.09 -11.21
C GLU A 62 15.83 -14.38 -10.18
N ALA A 63 16.19 -14.90 -9.00
CA ALA A 63 15.25 -15.12 -7.90
C ALA A 63 14.64 -13.80 -7.40
N MET A 64 15.41 -12.71 -7.39
CA MET A 64 14.92 -11.37 -7.04
C MET A 64 13.93 -10.81 -8.06
N VAL A 65 14.07 -11.12 -9.35
CA VAL A 65 13.08 -10.72 -10.37
C VAL A 65 11.73 -11.38 -10.09
N HIS A 66 11.71 -12.69 -9.85
CA HIS A 66 10.49 -13.41 -9.49
C HIS A 66 9.88 -12.89 -8.18
N PHE A 67 10.71 -12.68 -7.16
CA PHE A 67 10.25 -12.12 -5.89
C PHE A 67 9.60 -10.75 -6.08
N ASN A 68 10.20 -9.85 -6.86
CA ASN A 68 9.67 -8.53 -7.12
C ASN A 68 8.33 -8.58 -7.87
N GLN A 69 8.17 -9.50 -8.83
CA GLN A 69 6.90 -9.72 -9.53
C GLN A 69 5.81 -10.20 -8.57
N THR A 70 6.12 -11.17 -7.70
CA THR A 70 5.19 -11.66 -6.68
C THR A 70 4.83 -10.58 -5.66
N LEU A 71 5.82 -9.82 -5.18
CA LEU A 71 5.62 -8.73 -4.23
C LEU A 71 4.74 -7.63 -4.83
N PHE A 72 4.96 -7.29 -6.10
CA PHE A 72 4.14 -6.31 -6.81
C PHE A 72 2.68 -6.76 -6.90
N LEU A 73 2.43 -8.01 -7.28
CA LEU A 73 1.06 -8.57 -7.32
C LEU A 73 0.43 -8.60 -5.92
N PHE A 74 1.21 -8.96 -4.90
CA PHE A 74 0.77 -8.94 -3.51
C PHE A 74 0.35 -7.51 -3.08
N ILE A 75 1.14 -6.49 -3.40
CA ILE A 75 0.81 -5.08 -3.10
C ILE A 75 -0.48 -4.67 -3.84
N ILE A 76 -0.65 -5.06 -5.10
CA ILE A 76 -1.89 -4.77 -5.84
C ILE A 76 -3.13 -5.36 -5.14
N ILE A 77 -3.04 -6.62 -4.72
CA ILE A 77 -4.19 -7.35 -4.14
C ILE A 77 -4.48 -6.88 -2.71
N PHE A 78 -3.46 -6.72 -1.88
CA PHE A 78 -3.65 -6.51 -0.44
C PHE A 78 -3.51 -5.05 0.00
N VAL A 79 -2.94 -4.19 -0.83
CA VAL A 79 -2.79 -2.76 -0.51
C VAL A 79 -3.67 -1.91 -1.40
N VAL A 80 -3.47 -1.99 -2.72
CA VAL A 80 -4.12 -1.05 -3.64
C VAL A 80 -5.61 -1.37 -3.80
N SER A 81 -5.97 -2.63 -3.94
CA SER A 81 -7.38 -3.03 -4.11
C SER A 81 -8.25 -2.65 -2.89
N PRO A 82 -7.83 -2.89 -1.63
CA PRO A 82 -8.56 -2.41 -0.46
C PRO A 82 -8.63 -0.89 -0.37
N LEU A 83 -7.58 -0.16 -0.74
CA LEU A 83 -7.61 1.31 -0.79
C LEU A 83 -8.64 1.82 -1.77
N LEU A 84 -8.68 1.26 -2.98
CA LEU A 84 -9.68 1.59 -3.99
C LEU A 84 -11.08 1.23 -3.50
N PHE A 85 -11.26 0.07 -2.86
CA PHE A 85 -12.55 -0.33 -2.30
C PHE A 85 -13.05 0.65 -1.22
N ILE A 86 -12.20 1.00 -0.24
CA ILE A 86 -12.52 1.98 0.81
C ILE A 86 -12.92 3.32 0.19
N LEU A 87 -12.23 3.70 -0.89
CA LEU A 87 -12.47 4.93 -1.61
C LEU A 87 -13.82 4.94 -2.33
N PHE A 88 -14.12 3.89 -3.09
CA PHE A 88 -15.42 3.74 -3.74
C PHE A 88 -16.57 3.67 -2.71
N TYR A 89 -16.33 3.02 -1.58
CA TYR A 89 -17.28 2.97 -0.48
C TYR A 89 -17.61 4.37 0.07
N HIS A 90 -16.61 5.24 0.22
CA HIS A 90 -16.82 6.61 0.69
C HIS A 90 -17.27 7.58 -0.40
N LEU A 91 -17.10 7.23 -1.67
CA LEU A 91 -17.37 8.11 -2.81
C LEU A 91 -18.82 8.65 -2.81
N ARG A 92 -19.81 7.83 -2.42
CA ARG A 92 -21.22 8.26 -2.35
C ARG A 92 -21.48 9.29 -1.25
N SER A 93 -20.81 9.16 -0.11
CA SER A 93 -20.86 10.14 0.99
C SER A 93 -20.15 11.42 0.58
N ASP A 94 -19.01 11.29 -0.09
CA ASP A 94 -18.18 12.40 -0.50
C ASP A 94 -18.80 13.19 -1.66
N MET A 95 -19.51 12.55 -2.60
CA MET A 95 -20.31 13.25 -3.63
C MET A 95 -21.43 14.13 -3.05
N LYS A 96 -22.06 13.73 -1.93
CA LYS A 96 -23.05 14.57 -1.26
C LYS A 96 -22.41 15.83 -0.69
N LYS A 97 -21.21 15.71 -0.10
CA LYS A 97 -20.43 16.83 0.43
C LYS A 97 -19.93 17.76 -0.67
N TRP A 98 -19.73 17.24 -1.88
CA TRP A 98 -19.34 18.05 -3.03
C TRP A 98 -20.42 19.05 -3.48
N ARG A 99 -21.70 18.78 -3.16
CA ARG A 99 -22.82 19.68 -3.43
C ARG A 99 -22.97 20.81 -2.40
N ASN A 100 -22.34 20.72 -1.22
CA ASN A 100 -22.44 21.74 -0.17
C ASN A 100 -21.04 22.19 0.30
N PRO A 101 -20.40 23.15 -0.41
CA PRO A 101 -19.03 23.58 -0.12
C PRO A 101 -18.85 24.22 1.27
N GLU A 102 -19.92 24.75 1.88
CA GLU A 102 -19.89 25.47 3.16
C GLU A 102 -19.73 24.56 4.39
N GLU A 103 -19.96 23.25 4.26
CA GLU A 103 -19.77 22.27 5.35
C GLU A 103 -18.29 21.99 5.67
N TYR A 104 -17.35 22.40 4.81
CA TYR A 104 -15.92 22.06 4.97
C TYR A 104 -15.03 23.28 5.19
N LYS A 105 -14.41 23.31 6.37
CA LYS A 105 -13.43 24.34 6.78
C LYS A 105 -12.23 24.46 5.83
N TYR A 106 -11.86 23.39 5.11
CA TYR A 106 -10.72 23.35 4.18
C TYR A 106 -11.05 22.64 2.86
N TYR A 107 -11.92 23.24 2.04
CA TYR A 107 -12.35 22.71 0.74
C TYR A 107 -11.20 22.34 -0.23
N TRP A 108 -10.06 23.06 -0.15
CA TRP A 108 -8.87 22.77 -0.97
C TRP A 108 -8.22 21.41 -0.69
N VAL A 109 -8.20 20.97 0.57
CA VAL A 109 -7.63 19.66 0.96
C VAL A 109 -8.43 18.52 0.32
N TYR A 110 -9.75 18.69 0.22
CA TYR A 110 -10.62 17.74 -0.46
C TYR A 110 -10.29 17.67 -1.97
N LYS A 111 -10.19 18.81 -2.67
CA LYS A 111 -9.79 18.82 -4.10
C LYS A 111 -8.44 18.13 -4.31
N PHE A 112 -7.47 18.43 -3.46
CA PHE A 112 -6.14 17.81 -3.53
C PHE A 112 -6.20 16.30 -3.32
N ARG A 113 -7.00 15.82 -2.34
CA ARG A 113 -7.24 14.39 -2.10
C ARG A 113 -7.73 13.70 -3.37
N TYR A 114 -8.71 14.26 -4.07
CA TYR A 114 -9.26 13.67 -5.31
C TYR A 114 -8.27 13.68 -6.47
N ILE A 115 -7.49 14.75 -6.64
CA ILE A 115 -6.42 14.79 -7.65
C ILE A 115 -5.40 13.68 -7.36
N PHE A 116 -4.96 13.56 -6.12
CA PHE A 116 -4.00 12.52 -5.70
C PHE A 116 -4.56 11.11 -5.95
N ILE A 117 -5.83 10.90 -5.64
CA ILE A 117 -6.56 9.66 -5.94
C ILE A 117 -6.58 9.36 -7.44
N THR A 118 -6.92 10.34 -8.27
CA THR A 118 -6.98 10.16 -9.72
C THR A 118 -5.62 9.79 -10.30
N VAL A 119 -4.56 10.45 -9.84
CA VAL A 119 -3.18 10.10 -10.22
C VAL A 119 -2.84 8.68 -9.78
N LEU A 120 -3.15 8.30 -8.54
CA LEU A 120 -2.95 6.93 -8.05
C LEU A 120 -3.71 5.89 -8.89
N ALA A 121 -4.95 6.19 -9.29
CA ALA A 121 -5.75 5.30 -10.12
C ALA A 121 -5.14 5.13 -11.54
N ILE A 122 -4.63 6.20 -12.14
CA ILE A 122 -3.93 6.15 -13.44
C ILE A 122 -2.66 5.31 -13.32
N VAL A 123 -1.85 5.56 -12.29
CA VAL A 123 -0.62 4.77 -12.03
C VAL A 123 -0.98 3.30 -11.85
N PHE A 124 -2.02 3.00 -11.08
CA PHE A 124 -2.49 1.63 -10.87
C PHE A 124 -2.92 0.95 -12.16
N ALA A 125 -3.72 1.62 -13.00
CA ALA A 125 -4.14 1.09 -14.30
C ALA A 125 -2.94 0.83 -15.23
N GLY A 126 -1.97 1.75 -15.28
CA GLY A 126 -0.74 1.55 -16.04
C GLY A 126 0.09 0.38 -15.51
N ALA A 127 0.12 0.18 -14.20
CA ALA A 127 0.84 -0.91 -13.56
C ALA A 127 0.16 -2.28 -13.83
N LEU A 128 -1.17 -2.35 -13.81
CA LEU A 128 -1.93 -3.53 -14.25
C LEU A 128 -1.71 -3.85 -15.73
N TYR A 129 -1.70 -2.83 -16.59
CA TYR A 129 -1.44 -3.03 -18.03
C TYR A 129 -0.03 -3.59 -18.28
N ARG A 130 0.98 -3.05 -17.60
CA ARG A 130 2.35 -3.62 -17.63
C ARG A 130 2.37 -5.06 -17.14
N PHE A 131 1.63 -5.38 -16.08
CA PHE A 131 1.54 -6.73 -15.57
C PHE A 131 0.89 -7.69 -16.57
N TYR A 132 -0.20 -7.26 -17.22
CA TYR A 132 -0.85 -8.00 -18.30
C TYR A 132 0.13 -8.29 -19.44
N LEU A 133 0.88 -7.30 -19.91
CA LEU A 133 1.87 -7.50 -20.98
C LEU A 133 2.97 -8.50 -20.57
N ILE A 134 3.44 -8.45 -19.32
CA ILE A 134 4.43 -9.42 -18.82
C ILE A 134 3.81 -10.83 -18.81
N TYR A 135 2.57 -10.96 -18.35
CA TYR A 135 1.87 -12.24 -18.33
C TYR A 135 1.67 -12.81 -19.74
N GLU A 136 1.23 -11.98 -20.70
CA GLU A 136 1.07 -12.37 -22.10
C GLU A 136 2.41 -12.78 -22.75
N ILE A 137 3.51 -12.08 -22.46
CA ILE A 137 4.82 -12.43 -23.01
C ILE A 137 5.38 -13.72 -22.41
N VAL A 138 5.09 -14.01 -21.13
CA VAL A 138 5.66 -15.15 -20.41
C VAL A 138 4.82 -16.43 -20.55
N PHE A 139 3.49 -16.28 -20.69
CA PHE A 139 2.54 -17.40 -20.70
C PHE A 139 1.63 -17.47 -21.92
N GLY A 140 1.67 -16.46 -22.80
CA GLY A 140 0.91 -16.40 -24.07
C GLY A 140 1.67 -16.95 -25.26
#